data_AF-S7UCG6-F1
#
_entry.id   AF-S7UCG6-F1
#
_cell.length_a   1.000
_cell.length_b   1.000
_cell.length_c   1.000
_cell.angle_alpha   90.00
_cell.angle_beta   90.00
_cell.angle_gamma   90.00
#
_symmetry.space_group_name_H-M   'P 1'
#
loop_
_entity.id
_entity.type
_entity.pdbx_description
1 polymer ?
#
loop_
_entity_poly.entity_id
_entity_poly.type
_entity_poly.pdbx_seq_one_letter_code
_entity_poly.pdbx_strand_id
1 'polypeptide(L)'
;MAGRRRHDRHDLCARRDGGEWKQKRFLHKICTNVGYANKARRVKTMKNWKMLLGTTSVMAALLLSACTGANDNKAPKEHTASHTGHEGMNHSGSKEVPAGLKEAKHPKYPVGSQVIIHADHMPGMDGAKATVTGAFDTIVYTVTYTPTTGGKPVKNHKWVIHEEIENAGDKPFQPGDEVVLNADHMEGMKGAKAIIDSAKQTTVYMVDYVDTETGQKVTNHKWVTEDELSPAN
;
A
#
# COMPACT_ATOMS: atom_id res chain seq x y z
N MET A 1 32.37 -17.32 -57.38
CA MET A 1 31.69 -18.27 -58.29
C MET A 1 30.97 -19.28 -57.40
N ALA A 2 29.66 -19.17 -57.15
CA ALA A 2 28.56 -19.75 -57.94
C ALA A 2 28.75 -21.26 -58.20
N GLY A 3 27.87 -22.20 -57.88
CA GLY A 3 26.56 -22.18 -57.24
C GLY A 3 25.91 -23.58 -57.28
N ARG A 4 24.98 -23.81 -56.34
CA ARG A 4 23.69 -24.52 -56.46
C ARG A 4 23.53 -25.95 -57.07
N ARG A 5 22.81 -26.76 -56.27
CA ARG A 5 21.66 -27.66 -56.59
C ARG A 5 22.00 -29.05 -57.17
N ARG A 6 21.32 -30.17 -56.88
CA ARG A 6 20.07 -30.53 -56.15
C ARG A 6 20.00 -32.08 -56.05
N HIS A 7 19.30 -32.59 -55.02
CA HIS A 7 18.37 -33.77 -54.99
C HIS A 7 18.89 -35.16 -55.50
N ASP A 8 18.55 -36.32 -54.93
CA ASP A 8 17.25 -36.81 -54.45
C ASP A 8 17.36 -37.75 -53.23
N ARG A 9 16.30 -37.74 -52.41
CA ARG A 9 16.07 -38.59 -51.24
C ARG A 9 15.08 -39.67 -51.65
N HIS A 10 15.44 -40.95 -51.45
CA HIS A 10 14.54 -42.08 -51.62
C HIS A 10 13.80 -42.42 -50.32
N ASP A 11 12.56 -42.84 -50.54
CA ASP A 11 11.45 -43.13 -49.64
C ASP A 11 11.61 -44.32 -48.66
N LEU A 12 10.56 -44.46 -47.84
CA LEU A 12 10.04 -45.61 -47.07
C LEU A 12 10.16 -45.39 -45.54
N CYS A 13 9.14 -45.47 -44.70
CA CYS A 13 7.78 -45.99 -44.86
C CYS A 13 6.88 -45.38 -43.76
N ALA A 14 5.66 -44.99 -44.13
CA ALA A 14 4.62 -44.54 -43.22
C ALA A 14 3.85 -45.74 -42.65
N ARG A 15 3.50 -45.69 -41.34
CA ARG A 15 2.37 -46.44 -40.78
C ARG A 15 1.53 -45.50 -39.92
N ARG A 16 0.24 -45.50 -40.26
CA ARG A 16 -0.86 -44.70 -39.71
C ARG A 16 -1.95 -45.70 -39.36
N ASP A 17 -2.20 -45.88 -38.06
CA ASP A 17 -3.41 -46.45 -37.48
C ASP A 17 -3.84 -45.42 -36.41
N GLY A 18 -5.05 -44.88 -36.34
CA GLY A 18 -6.37 -45.45 -36.57
C GLY A 18 -7.12 -45.36 -35.23
N GLY A 19 -8.00 -44.35 -35.06
CA GLY A 19 -8.67 -44.12 -33.77
C GLY A 19 -9.64 -42.93 -33.77
N GLU A 20 -10.68 -43.04 -34.60
CA GLU A 20 -11.82 -42.13 -34.71
C GLU A 20 -12.86 -42.45 -33.62
N TRP A 21 -13.20 -41.51 -32.74
CA TRP A 21 -14.50 -41.49 -32.05
C TRP A 21 -15.15 -40.12 -32.22
N LYS A 22 -16.17 -40.13 -33.09
CA LYS A 22 -17.13 -39.06 -33.32
C LYS A 22 -18.07 -38.94 -32.13
N GLN A 23 -18.29 -37.71 -31.67
CA GLN A 23 -19.64 -37.26 -31.32
C GLN A 23 -19.76 -35.76 -31.59
N LYS A 24 -20.27 -35.44 -32.79
CA LYS A 24 -20.87 -34.14 -33.11
C LYS A 24 -22.38 -34.34 -33.23
N ARG A 25 -23.10 -33.28 -32.84
CA ARG A 25 -24.52 -32.94 -33.10
C ARG A 25 -25.54 -33.46 -32.09
N PHE A 26 -25.97 -32.55 -31.21
CA PHE A 26 -27.41 -32.34 -30.99
C PHE A 26 -27.70 -30.82 -30.95
N LEU A 27 -28.29 -30.36 -32.06
CA LEU A 27 -29.29 -29.29 -32.22
C LEU A 27 -29.06 -27.85 -31.74
N HIS A 28 -28.89 -26.98 -32.74
CA HIS A 28 -29.40 -25.61 -32.82
C HIS A 28 -30.93 -25.54 -32.54
N LYS A 29 -31.36 -24.57 -31.73
CA LYS A 29 -32.61 -23.78 -31.87
C LYS A 29 -32.38 -22.41 -31.18
N ILE A 30 -32.23 -21.31 -31.93
CA ILE A 30 -33.29 -20.40 -32.44
C ILE A 30 -33.74 -19.36 -31.40
N CYS A 31 -33.30 -18.13 -31.66
CA CYS A 31 -34.03 -16.84 -31.67
C CYS A 31 -34.64 -16.20 -30.40
N THR A 32 -34.27 -14.91 -30.30
CA THR A 32 -35.09 -13.69 -30.13
C THR A 32 -35.43 -13.17 -28.74
N ASN A 33 -35.07 -11.87 -28.61
CA ASN A 33 -35.61 -10.82 -27.75
C ASN A 33 -35.49 -11.09 -26.25
N VAL A 34 -34.96 -10.14 -25.46
CA VAL A 34 -35.66 -8.89 -25.17
C VAL A 34 -34.62 -7.83 -24.81
N GLY A 35 -34.69 -6.68 -25.49
CA GLY A 35 -34.05 -5.46 -25.03
C GLY A 35 -34.82 -4.89 -23.83
N TYR A 36 -34.12 -4.36 -22.83
CA TYR A 36 -34.70 -3.42 -21.88
C TYR A 36 -33.80 -2.21 -21.69
N ALA A 37 -34.27 -1.14 -22.32
CA ALA A 37 -34.13 0.28 -22.03
C ALA A 37 -33.26 0.71 -20.83
N ASN A 38 -32.27 1.52 -21.17
CA ASN A 38 -31.68 2.55 -20.32
C ASN A 38 -32.76 3.38 -19.60
N LYS A 39 -32.74 3.39 -18.27
CA LYS A 39 -33.46 4.40 -17.48
C LYS A 39 -32.44 5.34 -16.84
N ALA A 40 -32.10 6.39 -17.58
CA ALA A 40 -31.38 7.56 -17.08
C ALA A 40 -32.17 8.17 -15.92
N ARG A 41 -31.54 8.24 -14.73
CA ARG A 41 -32.14 8.84 -13.54
C ARG A 41 -31.89 10.35 -13.59
N ARG A 42 -32.97 11.10 -13.84
CA ARG A 42 -33.03 12.55 -13.91
C ARG A 42 -32.54 13.19 -12.61
N VAL A 43 -31.51 14.03 -12.70
CA VAL A 43 -31.06 14.95 -11.64
C VAL A 43 -32.17 15.99 -11.42
N LYS A 44 -32.61 16.16 -10.18
CA LYS A 44 -33.59 17.20 -9.80
C LYS A 44 -32.87 18.26 -8.97
N THR A 45 -32.30 19.24 -9.65
CA THR A 45 -31.87 20.50 -9.04
C THR A 45 -33.10 21.32 -8.63
N MET A 46 -33.23 21.65 -7.35
CA MET A 46 -34.15 22.69 -6.87
C MET A 46 -33.35 23.59 -5.91
N LYS A 47 -32.95 24.77 -6.38
CA LYS A 47 -33.71 26.04 -6.40
C LYS A 47 -33.55 26.80 -5.09
N ASN A 48 -32.56 27.69 -5.15
CA ASN A 48 -32.18 28.71 -4.19
C ASN A 48 -33.39 29.46 -3.60
N TRP A 49 -33.51 29.45 -2.28
CA TRP A 49 -34.42 30.30 -1.52
C TRP A 49 -33.59 31.34 -0.76
N LYS A 50 -33.60 32.58 -1.26
CA LYS A 50 -33.09 33.77 -0.57
C LYS A 50 -34.31 34.47 0.05
N MET A 51 -34.32 34.64 1.38
CA MET A 51 -35.05 35.66 2.14
C MET A 51 -34.30 35.78 3.49
N LEU A 52 -33.45 36.77 3.76
CA LEU A 52 -33.63 38.21 4.00
C LEU A 52 -34.39 38.57 5.31
N LEU A 53 -33.61 39.03 6.30
CA LEU A 53 -33.81 40.08 7.31
C LEU A 53 -34.89 39.95 8.42
N GLY A 54 -34.43 40.20 9.66
CA GLY A 54 -35.26 40.58 10.81
C GLY A 54 -34.41 41.07 11.98
N THR A 55 -34.18 42.39 12.05
CA THR A 55 -33.49 43.13 13.11
C THR A 55 -34.46 43.60 14.20
N THR A 56 -34.14 43.42 15.48
CA THR A 56 -34.64 44.23 16.62
C THR A 56 -33.55 44.19 17.72
N SER A 57 -32.81 45.28 17.97
CA SER A 57 -33.13 46.49 18.75
C SER A 57 -33.00 46.32 20.28
N VAL A 58 -31.82 46.71 20.79
CA VAL A 58 -31.53 47.59 21.95
C VAL A 58 -32.31 47.41 23.27
N MET A 59 -31.58 47.17 24.36
CA MET A 59 -31.69 47.97 25.60
C MET A 59 -30.42 47.85 26.45
N ALA A 60 -29.88 48.99 26.86
CA ALA A 60 -28.72 49.14 27.73
C ALA A 60 -29.15 49.32 29.20
N ALA A 61 -28.35 48.79 30.14
CA ALA A 61 -28.20 49.36 31.48
C ALA A 61 -26.85 48.94 32.08
N LEU A 62 -26.04 49.94 32.42
CA LEU A 62 -24.80 49.82 33.19
C LEU A 62 -25.14 49.68 34.68
N LEU A 63 -24.45 48.77 35.37
CA LEU A 63 -24.21 48.86 36.81
C LEU A 63 -22.73 48.53 37.08
N LEU A 64 -22.06 49.47 37.74
CA LEU A 64 -20.67 49.38 38.21
C LEU A 64 -20.63 48.66 39.57
N SER A 65 -19.64 47.79 39.78
CA SER A 65 -18.64 47.86 40.88
C SER A 65 -18.12 46.49 41.34
N ALA A 66 -16.88 46.54 41.83
CA ALA A 66 -16.16 45.58 42.71
C ALA A 66 -15.26 44.50 42.06
N CYS A 67 -13.96 44.79 42.09
CA CYS A 67 -12.84 43.86 41.96
C CYS A 67 -12.77 42.89 43.16
N THR A 68 -12.50 41.59 42.95
CA THR A 68 -11.50 40.79 43.72
C THR A 68 -11.20 39.47 42.98
N GLY A 69 -9.94 39.05 42.94
CA GLY A 69 -9.58 37.63 43.08
C GLY A 69 -9.51 36.76 41.83
N ALA A 70 -8.29 36.35 41.50
CA ALA A 70 -7.85 35.33 40.55
C ALA A 70 -8.80 34.15 40.27
N ASN A 71 -8.98 33.83 38.98
CA ASN A 71 -8.88 32.47 38.44
C ASN A 71 -9.07 32.49 36.90
N ASP A 72 -8.01 32.15 36.17
CA ASP A 72 -8.03 31.93 34.73
C ASP A 72 -8.79 30.63 34.40
N ASN A 73 -10.08 30.75 34.08
CA ASN A 73 -10.86 29.67 33.49
C ASN A 73 -10.56 29.57 31.99
N LYS A 74 -9.54 28.78 31.64
CA LYS A 74 -9.41 28.23 30.28
C LYS A 74 -10.53 27.22 30.05
N ALA A 75 -11.29 27.45 28.98
CA ALA A 75 -12.22 26.49 28.40
C ALA A 75 -11.59 25.08 28.28
N PRO A 76 -12.37 23.99 28.49
CA PRO A 76 -11.85 22.65 28.37
C PRO A 76 -11.49 22.41 26.90
N LYS A 77 -10.19 22.39 26.61
CA LYS A 77 -9.70 21.77 25.40
C LYS A 77 -10.00 20.29 25.52
N GLU A 78 -10.73 19.76 24.55
CA GLU A 78 -10.83 18.32 24.32
C GLU A 78 -9.42 17.73 24.37
N HIS A 79 -9.15 16.98 25.45
CA HIS A 79 -8.03 16.08 25.49
C HIS A 79 -8.34 14.98 24.48
N THR A 80 -7.83 15.15 23.27
CA THR A 80 -7.46 14.02 22.43
C THR A 80 -6.63 13.12 23.33
N ALA A 81 -7.15 11.93 23.63
CA ALA A 81 -6.40 10.87 24.27
C ALA A 81 -5.25 10.52 23.32
N SER A 82 -4.14 11.25 23.47
CA SER A 82 -2.83 10.81 23.04
C SER A 82 -2.57 9.57 23.87
N HIS A 83 -2.73 8.42 23.23
CA HIS A 83 -2.26 7.16 23.75
C HIS A 83 -0.73 7.23 23.80
N THR A 84 -0.19 7.83 24.86
CA THR A 84 1.20 7.64 25.28
C THR A 84 1.31 6.24 25.86
N GLY A 85 1.32 5.25 24.96
CA GLY A 85 1.68 3.87 25.23
C GLY A 85 3.04 3.57 24.62
N HIS A 86 4.09 4.23 25.10
CA HIS A 86 5.48 3.98 24.71
C HIS A 86 6.12 2.93 25.62
N GLU A 87 5.56 1.73 25.64
CA GLU A 87 6.09 0.62 26.45
C GLU A 87 6.03 -0.66 25.61
N GLY A 88 7.10 -0.95 24.86
CA GLY A 88 7.46 -2.33 24.52
C GLY A 88 7.03 -2.92 23.17
N MET A 89 6.69 -2.13 22.16
CA MET A 89 6.54 -2.68 20.81
C MET A 89 7.93 -2.96 20.22
N ASN A 90 8.27 -4.23 20.05
CA ASN A 90 9.47 -4.66 19.36
C ASN A 90 9.33 -4.31 17.87
N HIS A 91 9.82 -3.14 17.48
CA HIS A 91 9.80 -2.67 16.09
C HIS A 91 10.92 -3.28 15.22
N SER A 92 11.63 -4.32 15.69
CA SER A 92 12.50 -5.08 14.79
C SER A 92 11.64 -5.81 13.77
N GLY A 93 11.91 -5.57 12.49
CA GLY A 93 11.29 -6.34 11.43
C GLY A 93 11.71 -7.81 11.53
N SER A 94 10.83 -8.70 11.09
CA SER A 94 11.18 -10.12 10.93
C SER A 94 12.45 -10.26 10.08
N LYS A 95 13.39 -11.10 10.52
CA LYS A 95 14.62 -11.42 9.77
C LYS A 95 14.36 -12.16 8.45
N GLU A 96 13.18 -12.73 8.28
CA GLU A 96 12.87 -13.58 7.15
C GLU A 96 12.63 -12.76 5.88
N VAL A 97 13.52 -12.88 4.89
CA VAL A 97 13.29 -12.28 3.57
C VAL A 97 12.24 -13.12 2.82
N PRO A 98 11.19 -12.51 2.23
CA PRO A 98 10.17 -13.24 1.48
C PRO A 98 10.76 -14.12 0.38
N ALA A 99 10.21 -15.33 0.22
CA ALA A 99 10.67 -16.26 -0.81
C ALA A 99 10.44 -15.70 -2.22
N GLY A 100 11.42 -15.86 -3.11
CA GLY A 100 11.34 -15.36 -4.48
C GLY A 100 11.67 -13.87 -4.65
N LEU A 101 11.89 -13.14 -3.56
CA LEU A 101 12.34 -11.74 -3.63
C LEU A 101 13.74 -11.68 -4.27
N LYS A 102 13.85 -10.87 -5.32
CA LYS A 102 15.07 -10.78 -6.13
C LYS A 102 16.01 -9.71 -5.59
N GLU A 103 17.24 -10.09 -5.30
CA GLU A 103 18.31 -9.14 -4.97
C GLU A 103 18.54 -8.14 -6.11
N ALA A 104 18.73 -6.87 -5.73
CA ALA A 104 19.04 -5.80 -6.68
C ALA A 104 20.45 -6.01 -7.23
N LYS A 105 20.60 -5.96 -8.56
CA LYS A 105 21.91 -6.20 -9.21
C LYS A 105 22.89 -5.05 -9.02
N HIS A 106 22.37 -3.82 -9.05
CA HIS A 106 23.16 -2.59 -8.99
C HIS A 106 22.43 -1.55 -8.12
N PRO A 107 22.21 -1.83 -6.83
CA PRO A 107 21.54 -0.88 -5.95
C PRO A 107 22.41 0.38 -5.80
N LYS A 108 21.77 1.54 -5.70
CA LYS A 108 22.46 2.81 -5.39
C LYS A 108 23.19 2.74 -4.05
N TYR A 109 22.66 1.98 -3.10
CA TYR A 109 23.24 1.73 -1.78
C TYR A 109 23.51 0.25 -1.57
N PRO A 110 24.74 -0.25 -1.82
CA PRO A 110 25.06 -1.67 -1.63
C PRO A 110 24.89 -2.14 -0.18
N VAL A 111 24.67 -3.44 0.01
CA VAL A 111 24.64 -4.06 1.34
C VAL A 111 25.94 -3.76 2.10
N GLY A 112 25.82 -3.37 3.36
CA GLY A 112 26.91 -2.91 4.21
C GLY A 112 27.20 -1.40 4.13
N SER A 113 26.61 -0.68 3.17
CA SER A 113 26.74 0.78 3.10
C SER A 113 26.01 1.48 4.26
N GLN A 114 26.55 2.64 4.63
CA GLN A 114 25.92 3.54 5.60
C GLN A 114 25.08 4.59 4.86
N VAL A 115 23.87 4.82 5.33
CA VAL A 115 22.90 5.75 4.76
C VAL A 115 22.24 6.58 5.86
N ILE A 116 21.59 7.68 5.45
CA ILE A 116 20.67 8.46 6.29
C ILE A 116 19.25 8.22 5.76
N ILE A 117 18.33 7.91 6.67
CA ILE A 117 16.91 7.71 6.37
C ILE A 117 16.20 9.07 6.31
N HIS A 118 15.39 9.29 5.27
CA HIS A 118 14.52 10.46 5.07
C HIS A 118 13.07 10.00 4.96
N ALA A 119 12.59 9.33 6.01
CA ALA A 119 11.26 8.75 6.08
C ALA A 119 10.76 8.76 7.53
N ASP A 120 9.46 8.97 7.67
CA ASP A 120 8.74 9.11 8.93
C ASP A 120 7.71 7.98 9.11
N HIS A 121 8.00 6.78 8.60
CA HIS A 121 7.09 5.63 8.69
C HIS A 121 6.82 5.24 10.15
N MET A 122 7.80 5.43 11.02
CA MET A 122 7.70 5.36 12.47
C MET A 122 8.48 6.54 13.10
N PRO A 123 8.12 6.96 14.34
CA PRO A 123 8.94 7.90 15.11
C PRO A 123 10.40 7.47 15.18
N GLY A 124 11.31 8.42 15.27
CA GLY A 124 12.76 8.15 15.37
C GLY A 124 13.46 7.66 14.10
N MET A 125 12.78 7.53 12.95
CA MET A 125 13.39 7.12 11.68
C MET A 125 14.03 8.28 10.91
N ASP A 126 13.39 9.44 10.86
CA ASP A 126 13.88 10.56 10.05
C ASP A 126 15.22 11.08 10.58
N GLY A 127 16.20 11.22 9.68
CA GLY A 127 17.58 11.56 9.99
C GLY A 127 18.40 10.43 10.63
N ALA A 128 17.82 9.24 10.86
CA ALA A 128 18.54 8.12 11.47
C ALA A 128 19.68 7.64 10.58
N LYS A 129 20.85 7.39 11.18
CA LYS A 129 21.94 6.69 10.51
C LYS A 129 21.64 5.19 10.48
N ALA A 130 21.74 4.60 9.30
CA ALA A 130 21.38 3.21 9.06
C ALA A 130 22.45 2.46 8.26
N THR A 131 22.44 1.14 8.42
CA THR A 131 23.25 0.19 7.64
C THR A 131 22.33 -0.62 6.74
N VAL A 132 22.62 -0.67 5.45
CA VAL A 132 21.87 -1.52 4.52
C VAL A 132 22.18 -2.98 4.79
N THR A 133 21.17 -3.78 5.14
CA THR A 133 21.28 -5.23 5.39
C THR A 133 20.72 -6.07 4.23
N GLY A 134 19.94 -5.48 3.34
CA GLY A 134 19.47 -6.09 2.10
C GLY A 134 19.01 -5.05 1.08
N ALA A 135 19.12 -5.38 -0.21
CA ALA A 135 18.68 -4.53 -1.31
C ALA A 135 18.02 -5.38 -2.40
N PHE A 136 16.79 -5.05 -2.79
CA PHE A 136 15.95 -5.92 -3.62
C PHE A 136 15.18 -5.13 -4.67
N ASP A 137 15.05 -5.71 -5.87
CA ASP A 137 14.22 -5.15 -6.95
C ASP A 137 12.81 -5.75 -6.84
N THR A 138 11.81 -4.93 -6.56
CA THR A 138 10.40 -5.37 -6.49
C THR A 138 9.43 -4.21 -6.79
N ILE A 139 8.15 -4.44 -6.59
CA ILE A 139 7.09 -3.44 -6.59
C ILE A 139 6.68 -3.20 -5.15
N VAL A 140 6.77 -1.95 -4.72
CA VAL A 140 6.22 -1.50 -3.44
C VAL A 140 4.80 -1.04 -3.61
N TYR A 141 4.00 -1.25 -2.56
CA TYR A 141 2.66 -0.76 -2.45
C TYR A 141 2.50 0.06 -1.17
N THR A 142 1.77 1.17 -1.30
CA THR A 142 1.13 1.77 -0.12
C THR A 142 -0.24 1.13 0.04
N VAL A 143 -0.61 0.75 1.26
CA VAL A 143 -1.85 0.02 1.50
C VAL A 143 -2.67 0.61 2.65
N THR A 144 -3.99 0.48 2.52
CA THR A 144 -4.94 0.77 3.60
C THR A 144 -5.58 -0.53 4.04
N TYR A 145 -5.44 -0.88 5.33
CA TYR A 145 -5.95 -2.15 5.85
C TYR A 145 -6.57 -2.00 7.25
N THR A 146 -7.47 -2.92 7.59
CA THR A 146 -7.96 -3.06 8.97
C THR A 146 -7.23 -4.21 9.64
N PRO A 147 -6.56 -4.00 10.79
CA PRO A 147 -5.85 -5.08 11.46
C PRO A 147 -6.77 -6.25 11.83
N THR A 148 -6.26 -7.48 11.74
CA THR A 148 -7.02 -8.69 12.09
C THR A 148 -7.36 -8.78 13.58
N THR A 149 -6.60 -8.07 14.42
CA THR A 149 -6.86 -7.87 15.85
C THR A 149 -7.96 -6.84 16.14
N GLY A 150 -8.53 -6.21 15.11
CA GLY A 150 -9.52 -5.14 15.22
C GLY A 150 -8.90 -3.74 15.31
N GLY A 151 -9.73 -2.74 15.60
CA GLY A 151 -9.30 -1.34 15.71
C GLY A 151 -9.58 -0.50 14.46
N LYS A 152 -8.96 0.68 14.41
CA LYS A 152 -9.13 1.63 13.28
C LYS A 152 -8.29 1.17 12.08
N PRO A 153 -8.75 1.45 10.84
CA PRO A 153 -7.93 1.20 9.65
C PRO A 153 -6.61 1.97 9.70
N VAL A 154 -5.52 1.28 9.37
CA VAL A 154 -4.21 1.88 9.08
C VAL A 154 -4.25 2.33 7.63
N LYS A 155 -4.06 3.62 7.38
CA LYS A 155 -4.18 4.22 6.04
C LYS A 155 -2.82 4.55 5.46
N ASN A 156 -2.65 4.37 4.14
CA ASN A 156 -1.42 4.70 3.41
C ASN A 156 -0.15 4.11 4.06
N HIS A 157 -0.23 2.90 4.60
CA HIS A 157 0.91 2.24 5.23
C HIS A 157 2.02 2.02 4.20
N LYS A 158 3.24 2.38 4.59
CA LYS A 158 4.48 2.21 3.84
C LYS A 158 5.40 1.24 4.58
N TRP A 159 5.92 0.21 3.94
CA TRP A 159 5.59 -0.32 2.61
C TRP A 159 5.31 -1.81 2.74
N VAL A 160 4.49 -2.36 1.84
CA VAL A 160 4.44 -3.81 1.59
C VAL A 160 4.97 -4.08 0.18
N ILE A 161 5.67 -5.19 -0.02
CA ILE A 161 6.19 -5.57 -1.35
C ILE A 161 5.31 -6.63 -2.02
N HIS A 162 5.50 -6.85 -3.31
CA HIS A 162 4.68 -7.80 -4.10
C HIS A 162 4.70 -9.22 -3.54
N GLU A 163 5.86 -9.69 -3.09
CA GLU A 163 6.08 -11.01 -2.52
C GLU A 163 5.41 -11.19 -1.15
N GLU A 164 5.01 -10.10 -0.50
CA GLU A 164 4.31 -10.10 0.78
C GLU A 164 2.78 -10.05 0.63
N ILE A 165 2.26 -10.17 -0.60
CA ILE A 165 0.82 -10.23 -0.88
C ILE A 165 0.44 -11.67 -1.27
N GLU A 166 -0.66 -12.15 -0.69
CA GLU A 166 -1.15 -13.49 -0.96
C GLU A 166 -1.51 -13.67 -2.44
N ASN A 167 -1.04 -14.76 -3.05
CA ASN A 167 -1.32 -15.12 -4.44
C ASN A 167 -0.97 -14.02 -5.47
N ALA A 168 0.07 -13.24 -5.20
CA ALA A 168 0.50 -12.11 -6.05
C ALA A 168 0.75 -12.48 -7.52
N GLY A 169 1.30 -13.66 -7.79
CA GLY A 169 1.71 -14.05 -9.14
C GLY A 169 2.80 -13.12 -9.69
N ASP A 170 2.84 -12.95 -11.01
CA ASP A 170 3.83 -12.09 -11.68
C ASP A 170 3.29 -10.69 -12.02
N LYS A 171 1.97 -10.51 -11.95
CA LYS A 171 1.33 -9.28 -12.45
C LYS A 171 1.21 -8.26 -11.31
N PRO A 172 1.67 -7.01 -11.50
CA PRO A 172 1.48 -5.94 -10.52
C PRO A 172 0.00 -5.69 -10.21
N PHE A 173 -0.32 -5.52 -8.92
CA PHE A 173 -1.62 -5.01 -8.49
C PHE A 173 -1.78 -3.52 -8.87
N GLN A 174 -3.01 -3.08 -9.03
CA GLN A 174 -3.39 -1.72 -9.37
C GLN A 174 -4.02 -0.99 -8.18
N PRO A 175 -3.94 0.35 -8.12
CA PRO A 175 -4.70 1.12 -7.13
C PRO A 175 -6.19 0.77 -7.13
N GLY A 176 -6.73 0.50 -5.95
CA GLY A 176 -8.12 0.06 -5.73
C GLY A 176 -8.30 -1.46 -5.68
N ASP A 177 -7.29 -2.26 -6.03
CA ASP A 177 -7.37 -3.71 -5.88
C ASP A 177 -7.47 -4.10 -4.39
N GLU A 178 -8.32 -5.09 -4.09
CA GLU A 178 -8.40 -5.71 -2.77
C GLU A 178 -7.47 -6.92 -2.71
N VAL A 179 -6.63 -6.99 -1.68
CA VAL A 179 -5.63 -8.05 -1.49
C VAL A 179 -5.62 -8.56 -0.03
N VAL A 180 -4.95 -9.68 0.20
CA VAL A 180 -4.66 -10.20 1.55
C VAL A 180 -3.15 -10.12 1.79
N LEU A 181 -2.75 -9.55 2.93
CA LEU A 181 -1.35 -9.36 3.28
C LEU A 181 -0.76 -10.61 3.94
N ASN A 182 0.39 -11.08 3.46
CA ASN A 182 1.23 -12.06 4.14
C ASN A 182 2.31 -11.40 5.03
N ALA A 183 2.56 -10.10 4.84
CA ALA A 183 3.44 -9.29 5.69
C ALA A 183 3.03 -9.34 7.18
N ASP A 184 4.02 -9.34 8.06
CA ASP A 184 3.87 -9.36 9.52
C ASP A 184 4.69 -8.26 10.20
N HIS A 185 4.85 -7.11 9.55
CA HIS A 185 5.68 -6.00 10.03
C HIS A 185 5.21 -5.45 11.38
N MET A 186 3.91 -5.59 11.67
CA MET A 186 3.28 -5.20 12.93
C MET A 186 2.07 -6.09 13.22
N GLU A 187 1.73 -6.18 14.50
CA GLU A 187 0.64 -7.02 14.98
C GLU A 187 -0.67 -6.72 14.23
N GLY A 188 -1.37 -7.78 13.81
CA GLY A 188 -2.62 -7.69 13.08
C GLY A 188 -2.50 -7.39 11.58
N MET A 189 -1.30 -7.22 11.02
CA MET A 189 -1.11 -7.05 9.58
C MET A 189 -1.29 -8.36 8.80
N LYS A 190 -0.72 -9.46 9.30
CA LYS A 190 -0.77 -10.75 8.62
C LYS A 190 -2.21 -11.26 8.51
N GLY A 191 -2.62 -11.62 7.30
CA GLY A 191 -3.98 -12.03 6.95
C GLY A 191 -4.98 -10.88 6.84
N ALA A 192 -4.56 -9.62 7.01
CA ALA A 192 -5.46 -8.48 6.87
C ALA A 192 -5.86 -8.28 5.40
N LYS A 193 -7.13 -7.92 5.19
CA LYS A 193 -7.59 -7.42 3.90
C LYS A 193 -7.14 -5.97 3.74
N ALA A 194 -6.53 -5.67 2.61
CA ALA A 194 -5.98 -4.37 2.30
C ALA A 194 -6.45 -3.87 0.93
N ILE A 195 -6.53 -2.56 0.78
CA ILE A 195 -6.69 -1.87 -0.49
C ILE A 195 -5.33 -1.35 -0.93
N ILE A 196 -4.96 -1.59 -2.19
CA ILE A 196 -3.79 -0.96 -2.79
C ILE A 196 -4.09 0.53 -3.02
N ASP A 197 -3.34 1.42 -2.37
CA ASP A 197 -3.48 2.87 -2.56
C ASP A 197 -2.58 3.36 -3.71
N SER A 198 -1.37 2.82 -3.82
CA SER A 198 -0.43 3.12 -4.92
C SER A 198 0.54 1.96 -5.14
N ALA A 199 1.16 1.92 -6.33
CA ALA A 199 2.14 0.91 -6.71
C ALA A 199 3.33 1.57 -7.43
N LYS A 200 4.55 1.17 -7.11
CA LYS A 200 5.78 1.65 -7.76
C LYS A 200 6.81 0.53 -7.84
N GLN A 201 7.36 0.29 -9.02
CA GLN A 201 8.55 -0.55 -9.17
C GLN A 201 9.80 0.25 -8.76
N THR A 202 10.59 -0.29 -7.83
CA THR A 202 11.77 0.40 -7.29
C THR A 202 12.69 -0.59 -6.57
N THR A 203 13.91 -0.15 -6.25
CA THR A 203 14.74 -0.82 -5.25
C THR A 203 14.19 -0.54 -3.85
N VAL A 204 14.05 -1.59 -3.05
CA VAL A 204 13.75 -1.51 -1.62
C VAL A 204 14.93 -2.00 -0.81
N TYR A 205 15.05 -1.45 0.40
CA TYR A 205 16.13 -1.74 1.31
C TYR A 205 15.59 -2.23 2.64
N MET A 206 16.26 -3.23 3.18
CA MET A 206 16.17 -3.62 4.58
C MET A 206 17.34 -2.99 5.32
N VAL A 207 17.09 -2.39 6.48
CA VAL A 207 18.10 -1.59 7.20
C VAL A 207 18.14 -1.87 8.70
N ASP A 208 19.34 -1.78 9.27
CA ASP A 208 19.54 -1.63 10.71
C ASP A 208 19.77 -0.14 11.01
N TYR A 209 19.05 0.46 11.96
CA TYR A 209 19.23 1.88 12.29
C TYR A 209 19.25 2.12 13.81
N VAL A 210 19.76 3.29 14.20
CA VAL A 210 19.66 3.79 15.58
C VAL A 210 18.55 4.82 15.60
N ASP A 211 17.51 4.53 16.37
CA ASP A 211 16.35 5.39 16.54
C ASP A 211 16.77 6.75 17.13
N THR A 212 16.38 7.85 16.48
CA THR A 212 16.84 9.19 16.84
C THR A 212 16.17 9.75 18.09
N GLU A 213 15.04 9.20 18.51
CA GLU A 213 14.31 9.64 19.70
C GLU A 213 14.73 8.84 20.95
N THR A 214 14.94 7.53 20.80
CA THR A 214 15.21 6.61 21.91
C THR A 214 16.67 6.17 22.01
N GLY A 215 17.45 6.31 20.94
CA GLY A 215 18.83 5.81 20.85
C GLY A 215 18.94 4.29 20.76
N GLN A 216 17.82 3.58 20.65
CA GLN A 216 17.81 2.12 20.58
C GLN A 216 18.13 1.62 19.16
N LYS A 217 18.79 0.46 19.08
CA LYS A 217 19.05 -0.18 17.78
C LYS A 217 17.80 -0.93 17.30
N VAL A 218 17.32 -0.57 16.13
CA VAL A 218 16.29 -1.32 15.39
C VAL A 218 16.98 -2.15 14.31
N THR A 219 16.62 -3.43 14.21
CA THR A 219 17.27 -4.35 13.26
C THR A 219 16.30 -4.87 12.21
N ASN A 220 16.81 -5.08 10.99
CA ASN A 220 16.07 -5.64 9.85
C ASN A 220 14.74 -4.93 9.58
N HIS A 221 14.73 -3.60 9.71
CA HIS A 221 13.56 -2.80 9.41
C HIS A 221 13.19 -2.93 7.93
N LYS A 222 11.91 -3.19 7.68
CA LYS A 222 11.28 -3.35 6.38
C LYS A 222 10.16 -2.30 6.25
N TRP A 223 10.06 -1.55 5.17
CA TRP A 223 11.05 -1.35 4.10
C TRP A 223 11.27 0.15 3.96
N VAL A 224 12.42 0.54 3.41
CA VAL A 224 12.62 1.91 2.90
C VAL A 224 12.99 1.85 1.44
N THR A 225 12.54 2.84 0.66
CA THR A 225 12.82 2.91 -0.78
C THR A 225 14.10 3.69 -1.07
N GLU A 226 14.64 3.55 -2.29
CA GLU A 226 15.86 4.28 -2.69
C GLU A 226 15.79 5.80 -2.54
N ASP A 227 14.60 6.37 -2.77
CA ASP A 227 14.37 7.83 -2.67
C ASP A 227 14.25 8.31 -1.21
N GLU A 228 14.04 7.38 -0.27
CA GLU A 228 13.96 7.66 1.18
C GLU A 228 15.34 7.53 1.86
N LEU A 229 16.41 7.39 1.07
CA LEU A 229 17.78 7.24 1.57
C LEU A 229 18.72 8.27 0.93
N SER A 230 19.72 8.70 1.71
CA SER A 230 20.89 9.41 1.20
C SER A 230 22.18 8.76 1.70
N PRO A 231 23.33 8.98 1.04
CA PRO A 231 24.62 8.56 1.60
C PRO A 231 24.82 9.13 3.01
N ALA A 232 25.39 8.34 3.93
CA ALA A 232 25.96 8.87 5.14
C ALA A 232 27.32 9.50 4.80
N ASN A 233 27.46 10.80 5.06
CA ASN A 233 28.70 11.54 4.84
C ASN A 233 29.88 10.98 5.67
#